data_AF-A0A7S7UC95-F1
#
_entry.id   AF-A0A7S7UC95-F1
#
_cell.length_a   1.000
_cell.length_b   1.000
_cell.length_c   1.000
_cell.angle_alpha   90.00
_cell.angle_beta   90.00
_cell.angle_gamma   90.00
#
_symmetry.space_group_name_H-M   'P 1'
#
loop_
_entity.id
_entity.type
_entity.pdbx_description
1 polymer ?
#
loop_
_entity_poly.entity_id
_entity_poly.type
_entity_poly.pdbx_seq_one_letter_code
_entity_poly.pdbx_strand_id
1 'polypeptide(L)'
;MKFKAEQHFRMADTLLEKALALTDMSHAAKLVAMARTFRRLAVRAYMATDADMKRRDWSKYSGEAMLPGLIDPPSPWDSLLEWQRYAADLDKMPPSKTMRLLLEEAEETIVRKKLGLL
;
A
#
# COMPACT_ATOMS: atom_id res chain seq x y z
N MET A 1 -10.05 -5.08 -21.46
CA MET A 1 -10.23 -3.79 -20.77
C MET A 1 -9.24 -3.74 -19.61
N LYS A 2 -8.25 -2.84 -19.62
CA LYS A 2 -7.35 -2.63 -18.47
C LYS A 2 -8.04 -1.66 -17.52
N PHE A 3 -8.28 -2.06 -16.28
CA PHE A 3 -8.84 -1.18 -15.26
C PHE A 3 -7.81 -0.12 -14.84
N LYS A 4 -8.28 1.10 -14.60
CA LYS A 4 -7.42 2.20 -14.14
C LYS A 4 -7.12 2.04 -12.64
N ALA A 5 -6.02 2.62 -12.17
CA ALA A 5 -5.61 2.56 -10.77
C ALA A 5 -6.71 3.09 -9.83
N GLU A 6 -7.36 4.19 -10.19
CA GLU A 6 -8.45 4.81 -9.43
C GLU A 6 -9.64 3.88 -9.27
N GLN A 7 -9.96 3.06 -10.28
CA GLN A 7 -11.07 2.10 -10.20
C GLN A 7 -10.77 0.99 -9.18
N HIS A 8 -9.51 0.54 -9.12
CA HIS A 8 -9.08 -0.42 -8.12
C HIS A 8 -9.10 0.18 -6.71
N PHE A 9 -8.66 1.43 -6.52
CA PHE A 9 -8.77 2.10 -5.21
C PHE A 9 -10.21 2.25 -4.75
N ARG A 10 -11.13 2.71 -5.61
CA ARG A 10 -12.56 2.83 -5.27
C ARG A 10 -13.17 1.49 -4.84
N MET A 11 -12.82 0.40 -5.52
CA MET A 11 -13.26 -0.94 -5.13
C MET A 11 -12.69 -1.35 -3.77
N ALA A 12 -11.40 -1.06 -3.51
CA ALA A 12 -10.82 -1.32 -2.21
C ALA A 12 -11.53 -0.56 -1.09
N ASP A 13 -11.83 0.72 -1.31
CA ASP A 13 -12.49 1.58 -0.34
C ASP A 13 -13.93 1.09 -0.08
N THR A 14 -14.66 0.71 -1.14
CA THR A 14 -16.00 0.08 -1.02
C THR A 14 -15.97 -1.21 -0.19
N LEU A 15 -14.97 -2.07 -0.41
CA LEU A 15 -14.83 -3.32 0.33
C LEU A 15 -14.50 -3.06 1.81
N LEU A 16 -13.68 -2.04 2.10
CA LEU A 16 -13.34 -1.67 3.46
C LEU A 16 -14.55 -1.10 4.20
N GLU A 17 -15.32 -0.20 3.58
CA GLU A 17 -16.56 0.34 4.15
C GLU A 17 -17.55 -0.78 4.50
N LYS A 18 -17.74 -1.75 3.59
CA LYS A 18 -18.57 -2.93 3.86
C LYS A 18 -18.04 -3.77 5.01
N ALA A 19 -16.72 -3.95 5.10
CA ALA A 19 -16.12 -4.70 6.20
C ALA A 19 -16.37 -4.04 7.56
N LEU A 20 -16.29 -2.71 7.63
CA LEU A 20 -16.53 -1.93 8.85
C LEU A 20 -18.00 -1.98 9.30
N ALA A 21 -18.94 -2.18 8.38
CA ALA A 21 -20.35 -2.32 8.67
C ALA A 21 -20.77 -3.73 9.13
N LEU A 22 -19.88 -4.73 9.05
CA LEU A 22 -20.18 -6.11 9.43
C LEU A 22 -19.86 -6.39 10.90
N THR A 23 -20.75 -7.14 11.54
CA THR A 23 -20.54 -7.72 12.88
C THR A 23 -19.84 -9.09 12.83
N ASP A 24 -19.97 -9.83 11.72
CA ASP A 24 -19.23 -11.07 11.51
C ASP A 24 -17.75 -10.78 11.17
N MET A 25 -16.89 -11.00 12.16
CA MET A 25 -15.45 -10.76 12.08
C MET A 25 -14.76 -11.62 11.00
N SER A 26 -15.25 -12.83 10.73
CA SER A 26 -14.66 -13.71 9.70
C SER A 26 -14.94 -13.16 8.30
N HIS A 27 -16.17 -12.71 8.07
CA HIS A 27 -16.55 -12.08 6.81
C HIS A 27 -15.86 -10.71 6.64
N ALA A 28 -15.81 -9.89 7.69
CA ALA A 28 -15.09 -8.63 7.68
C ALA A 28 -13.61 -8.83 7.31
N ALA A 29 -12.93 -9.83 7.90
CA ALA A 29 -11.53 -10.14 7.58
C ALA A 29 -11.32 -10.53 6.11
N LYS A 30 -12.25 -11.28 5.50
CA LYS A 30 -12.20 -11.61 4.07
C LYS A 30 -12.31 -10.36 3.20
N LEU A 31 -13.24 -9.46 3.51
CA LEU A 31 -13.41 -8.20 2.78
C LEU A 31 -12.17 -7.30 2.91
N VAL A 32 -11.57 -7.21 4.09
CA VAL A 32 -10.30 -6.49 4.30
C VAL A 32 -9.17 -7.11 3.46
N ALA A 33 -9.06 -8.43 3.40
CA ALA A 33 -8.07 -9.11 2.57
C ALA A 33 -8.28 -8.84 1.07
N MET A 34 -9.53 -8.80 0.62
CA MET A 34 -9.88 -8.41 -0.75
C MET A 34 -9.53 -6.94 -1.03
N ALA A 35 -9.89 -6.02 -0.12
CA ALA A 35 -9.56 -4.60 -0.24
C ALA A 35 -8.04 -4.40 -0.39
N ARG A 36 -7.25 -5.10 0.42
CA ARG A 36 -5.79 -5.10 0.31
C ARG A 36 -5.28 -5.59 -1.04
N THR A 37 -5.94 -6.59 -1.62
CA THR A 37 -5.60 -7.10 -2.95
C THR A 37 -5.88 -6.04 -4.02
N PHE A 38 -7.02 -5.36 -3.95
CA PHE A 38 -7.35 -4.26 -4.86
C PHE A 38 -6.38 -3.08 -4.74
N ARG A 39 -5.93 -2.71 -3.53
CA ARG A 39 -4.90 -1.67 -3.32
C ARG A 39 -3.59 -2.02 -4.03
N ARG A 40 -3.10 -3.26 -3.87
CA ARG A 40 -1.91 -3.74 -4.58
C ARG A 40 -2.09 -3.73 -6.11
N LEU A 41 -3.29 -4.05 -6.60
CA LEU A 41 -3.60 -3.97 -8.03
C LEU A 41 -3.61 -2.52 -8.53
N ALA A 42 -4.13 -1.59 -7.73
CA ALA A 42 -4.14 -0.16 -8.04
C ALA A 42 -2.72 0.40 -8.21
N VAL A 43 -1.85 0.14 -7.23
CA VAL A 43 -0.43 0.53 -7.29
C VAL A 43 0.26 -0.07 -8.52
N ARG A 44 0.04 -1.36 -8.80
CA ARG A 44 0.59 -2.02 -9.99
C ARG A 44 0.08 -1.42 -11.30
N ALA A 45 -1.21 -1.08 -11.37
CA ALA A 45 -1.80 -0.46 -12.54
C ALA A 45 -1.19 0.93 -12.78
N TYR A 46 -0.94 1.70 -11.70
CA TYR A 46 -0.28 2.99 -11.78
C TYR A 46 1.19 2.90 -12.23
N MET A 47 1.97 2.00 -11.62
CA MET A 47 3.38 1.76 -12.02
C MET A 47 3.52 1.29 -13.48
N ALA A 48 2.49 0.65 -14.06
CA ALA A 48 2.49 0.29 -15.47
C ALA A 48 2.33 1.50 -16.41
N THR A 49 1.93 2.65 -15.87
CA THR A 49 1.71 3.91 -16.61
C THR A 49 2.72 5.00 -16.27
N ASP A 50 3.36 4.95 -15.09
CA ASP A 50 4.37 5.91 -14.62
C ASP A 50 5.78 5.31 -14.77
N ALA A 51 6.62 5.93 -15.61
CA ALA A 51 7.98 5.45 -15.91
C ALA A 51 8.96 5.63 -14.75
N ASP A 52 8.68 6.53 -13.81
CA ASP A 52 9.57 6.86 -12.70
C ASP A 52 9.41 5.90 -11.52
N MET A 53 8.35 5.08 -11.50
CA MET A 53 8.06 4.17 -10.41
C MET A 53 8.33 2.71 -10.81
N LYS A 54 9.44 2.16 -10.30
CA LYS A 54 9.85 0.78 -10.61
C LYS A 54 9.16 -0.24 -9.72
N ARG A 55 8.79 -1.37 -10.32
CA ARG A 55 8.25 -2.52 -9.60
C ARG A 55 9.32 -3.15 -8.70
N ARG A 56 9.02 -3.30 -7.41
CA ARG A 56 9.88 -4.02 -6.46
C ARG A 56 9.76 -5.53 -6.59
N ASP A 57 10.88 -6.19 -6.33
CA ASP A 57 10.93 -7.63 -6.13
C ASP A 57 10.60 -7.97 -4.67
N TRP A 58 9.33 -8.32 -4.44
CA TRP A 58 8.82 -8.66 -3.11
C TRP A 58 9.33 -9.99 -2.57
N SER A 59 9.98 -10.85 -3.39
CA SER A 59 10.43 -12.17 -2.96
C SER A 59 11.50 -12.10 -1.86
N LYS A 60 12.27 -11.01 -1.84
CA LYS A 60 13.34 -10.75 -0.86
C LYS A 60 12.80 -10.41 0.55
N TYR A 61 11.53 -10.03 0.67
CA TYR A 61 10.91 -9.58 1.92
C TYR A 61 10.11 -10.68 2.63
N SER A 62 10.56 -11.94 2.51
CA SER A 62 9.91 -13.11 3.11
C SER A 62 10.39 -13.44 4.53
N GLY A 63 11.50 -12.82 4.96
CA GLY A 63 12.11 -13.06 6.28
C GLY A 63 11.28 -12.53 7.45
N GLU A 64 11.30 -13.26 8.57
CA GLU A 64 10.57 -12.94 9.81
C GLU A 64 11.33 -11.98 10.75
N ALA A 65 12.39 -11.34 10.26
CA ALA A 65 13.17 -10.40 11.07
C ALA A 65 12.29 -9.25 11.58
N MET A 66 12.03 -9.27 12.89
CA MET A 66 11.45 -8.15 13.61
C MET A 66 12.59 -7.17 13.88
N LEU A 67 12.55 -6.01 13.23
CA LEU A 67 13.49 -4.92 13.50
C LEU A 67 12.79 -3.96 14.48
N PRO A 68 13.03 -4.08 15.81
CA PRO A 68 12.52 -3.11 16.77
C PRO A 68 13.14 -1.73 16.50
N GLY A 69 12.30 -0.68 16.47
CA GLY A 69 12.71 0.71 16.23
C GLY A 69 12.48 1.22 14.80
N LEU A 70 11.47 0.68 14.09
CA LEU A 70 11.19 1.13 12.74
C LEU A 70 10.76 2.60 12.69
N ILE A 71 11.15 3.26 11.61
CA ILE A 71 10.78 4.65 11.31
C ILE A 71 9.26 4.78 11.34
N ASP A 72 8.75 5.73 12.13
CA ASP A 72 7.33 6.01 12.18
C ASP A 72 6.84 6.47 10.80
N PRO A 73 5.69 5.95 10.32
CA PRO A 73 5.11 6.43 9.08
C PRO A 73 4.72 7.91 9.21
N PRO A 74 4.86 8.71 8.14
CA PRO A 74 4.31 10.06 8.11
C PRO A 74 2.80 10.05 8.34
N SER A 75 2.25 11.20 8.72
CA SER A 75 0.80 11.41 8.73
C SER A 75 0.22 11.22 7.32
N PRO A 76 -0.98 10.66 7.16
CA PRO A 76 -1.66 10.60 5.87
C PRO A 76 -1.81 11.98 5.21
N TRP A 77 -1.85 13.04 6.01
CA TRP A 77 -1.98 14.44 5.57
C TRP A 77 -0.65 15.10 5.20
N ASP A 78 0.47 14.46 5.53
CA ASP A 78 1.81 14.97 5.20
C ASP A 78 2.03 15.00 3.68
N SER A 79 3.06 15.74 3.27
CA SER A 79 3.34 16.00 1.86
C SER A 79 3.73 14.73 1.09
N LEU A 80 3.54 14.75 -0.24
CA LEU A 80 4.04 13.68 -1.12
C LEU A 80 5.55 13.47 -0.93
N LEU A 81 6.30 14.55 -0.70
CA LEU A 81 7.75 14.50 -0.50
C LEU A 81 8.13 13.74 0.78
N GLU A 82 7.40 13.91 1.88
CA GLU A 82 7.64 13.18 3.12
C GLU A 82 7.40 11.69 2.96
N TRP A 83 6.31 11.31 2.29
CA TRP A 83 6.03 9.92 1.97
C TRP A 83 7.08 9.30 1.04
N GLN A 84 7.59 10.05 0.07
CA GLN A 84 8.70 9.60 -0.79
C GLN A 84 10.01 9.41 -0.03
N ARG A 85 10.34 10.34 0.90
CA ARG A 85 11.51 10.21 1.78
C ARG A 85 11.39 8.99 2.68
N TYR A 86 10.23 8.81 3.29
CA TYR A 86 9.92 7.63 4.10
C TYR A 86 10.12 6.33 3.34
N ALA A 87 9.56 6.20 2.13
CA ALA A 87 9.76 5.02 1.29
C ALA A 87 11.24 4.78 0.94
N ALA A 88 12.00 5.85 0.67
CA ALA A 88 13.44 5.76 0.40
C ALA A 88 14.26 5.36 1.64
N ASP A 89 13.83 5.72 2.84
CA ASP A 89 14.49 5.30 4.09
C ASP A 89 14.16 3.84 4.44
N LEU A 90 12.93 3.40 4.22
CA LEU A 90 12.55 1.99 4.32
C LEU A 90 13.38 1.09 3.39
N ASP A 91 13.71 1.57 2.19
CA ASP A 91 14.54 0.81 1.23
C ASP A 91 15.96 0.54 1.66
N LYS A 92 16.50 1.36 2.57
CA LYS A 92 17.85 1.18 3.12
C LYS A 92 17.88 0.13 4.23
N MET A 93 16.71 -0.27 4.72
CA MET A 93 16.59 -1.22 5.82
C MET A 93 16.66 -2.68 5.33
N PRO A 94 17.08 -3.61 6.21
CA PRO A 94 17.08 -5.03 5.87
C PRO A 94 15.67 -5.51 5.48
N PRO A 95 15.56 -6.37 4.44
CA PRO A 95 14.25 -6.83 3.98
C PRO A 95 13.61 -7.77 5.02
N SER A 96 12.35 -7.50 5.34
CA SER A 96 11.53 -8.32 6.24
C SER A 96 10.07 -8.26 5.85
N LYS A 97 9.25 -9.18 6.39
CA LYS A 97 7.79 -9.13 6.25
C LYS A 97 7.24 -7.78 6.66
N THR A 98 7.68 -7.23 7.79
CA THR A 98 7.28 -5.91 8.29
C THR A 98 7.67 -4.80 7.32
N MET A 99 8.90 -4.83 6.81
CA MET A 99 9.38 -3.83 5.84
C MET A 99 8.52 -3.82 4.58
N ARG A 100 8.11 -4.99 4.11
CA ARG A 100 7.19 -5.10 2.99
C ARG A 100 5.83 -4.49 3.28
N LEU A 101 5.27 -4.67 4.48
CA LEU A 101 3.98 -4.08 4.82
C LEU A 101 4.03 -2.55 4.71
N LEU A 102 5.10 -1.95 5.23
CA LEU A 102 5.25 -0.50 5.29
C LEU A 102 5.63 0.10 3.94
N LEU A 103 6.44 -0.60 3.14
CA LEU A 103 6.67 -0.21 1.75
C LEU A 103 5.38 -0.31 0.91
N GLU A 104 4.57 -1.36 1.09
CA GLU A 104 3.27 -1.47 0.42
C GLU A 104 2.33 -0.30 0.79
N GLU A 105 2.33 0.10 2.07
CA GLU A 105 1.56 1.26 2.56
C GLU A 105 2.08 2.58 2.00
N ALA A 106 3.39 2.81 2.07
CA ALA A 106 4.01 4.02 1.55
C ALA A 106 3.77 4.17 0.04
N GLU A 107 3.93 3.09 -0.72
CA GLU A 107 3.62 3.08 -2.16
C GLU A 107 2.15 3.38 -2.45
N GLU A 108 1.23 2.80 -1.71
CA GLU A 108 -0.20 3.12 -1.82
C GLU A 108 -0.45 4.61 -1.60
N THR A 109 0.06 5.18 -0.51
CA THR A 109 -0.15 6.58 -0.16
C THR A 109 0.46 7.53 -1.20
N ILE A 110 1.68 7.24 -1.67
CA ILE A 110 2.33 7.98 -2.75
C ILE A 110 1.47 7.99 -4.00
N VAL A 111 0.99 6.81 -4.43
CA VAL A 111 0.16 6.70 -5.64
C VAL A 111 -1.16 7.44 -5.47
N ARG A 112 -1.83 7.30 -4.32
CA ARG A 112 -3.08 8.03 -4.04
C ARG A 112 -2.87 9.55 -4.10
N LYS A 113 -1.79 10.07 -3.50
CA LYS A 113 -1.44 11.50 -3.57
C LYS A 113 -1.14 11.95 -5.00
N LYS A 114 -0.37 11.18 -5.77
CA LYS A 114 -0.11 11.49 -7.19
C LYS A 114 -1.38 11.49 -8.05
N LEU A 115 -2.39 10.70 -7.69
CA LEU A 115 -3.70 10.65 -8.35
C LEU A 115 -4.71 11.66 -7.81
N GLY A 116 -4.38 12.44 -6.77
CA GLY A 116 -5.31 13.37 -6.12
C GLY A 116 -6.47 12.67 -5.39
N LEU A 117 -6.22 11.47 -4.86
CA LEU A 117 -7.19 10.67 -4.11
C LEU A 117 -7.05 10.81 -2.57
N LEU A 118 -6.14 11.66 -2.12
CA LEU A 118 -5.85 12.01 -0.72
C LEU A 118 -5.50 13.50 -0.63
#